data_AF-A0AAE1G7D9-F1
#
_entry.id   AF-A0AAE1G7D9-F1
#
_cell.length_a   1.000
_cell.length_b   1.000
_cell.length_c   1.000
_cell.angle_alpha   90.00
_cell.angle_beta   90.00
_cell.angle_gamma   90.00
#
_symmetry.space_group_name_H-M   'P 1'
#
loop_
_entity.id
_entity.type
_entity.pdbx_description
1 polymer ?
#
loop_
_entity_poly.entity_id
_entity_poly.type
_entity_poly.pdbx_seq_one_letter_code
_entity_poly.pdbx_strand_id
1 'polypeptide(L)'
;MEVLWVKLTPPCHPRLTASIIYCLIYHPPRAPSQAVLMEHIINTCDILKIRYPSAKFVICGDFNEINTEELENALSLSQVVDFPTHNQSVLDEIVTDLSNQYLPPQPLPPVGKSTHLSILWTPIPTTTHHQPPIIRKYRPTPDSLIRGFGQWLVHYPWVEVFTVSEVDIKWENYSTTITQAYHHFFPEKSTTVHPSDMPWITTRIKKTH
;
A
#
# COMPACT_ATOMS: atom_id res chain seq x y z
N MET A 1 -19.94 29.27 -7.76
CA MET A 1 -19.22 28.31 -6.91
C MET A 1 -19.23 27.01 -7.66
N GLU A 2 -18.05 26.47 -7.92
CA GLU A 2 -17.86 25.26 -8.72
C GLU A 2 -17.06 24.26 -7.90
N VAL A 3 -17.51 23.01 -7.89
CA VAL A 3 -16.85 21.91 -7.18
C VAL A 3 -16.80 20.71 -8.11
N LEU A 4 -15.60 20.17 -8.31
CA LEU A 4 -15.39 18.96 -9.10
C LEU A 4 -14.68 17.89 -8.27
N TRP A 5 -15.29 16.71 -8.21
CA TRP A 5 -14.71 15.54 -7.55
C TRP A 5 -14.10 14.59 -8.56
N VAL A 6 -12.82 14.22 -8.35
CA VAL A 6 -12.09 13.30 -9.22
C VAL A 6 -11.41 12.24 -8.37
N LYS A 7 -11.69 10.97 -8.64
CA LYS A 7 -10.95 9.85 -8.03
C LYS A 7 -9.82 9.42 -8.96
N LEU A 8 -8.58 9.53 -8.50
CA LEU A 8 -7.39 9.05 -9.19
C LEU A 8 -6.86 7.79 -8.52
N THR A 9 -6.55 6.78 -9.32
CA THR A 9 -5.94 5.53 -8.88
C THR A 9 -4.60 5.39 -9.59
N PRO A 10 -3.47 5.78 -8.96
CA PRO A 10 -2.17 5.67 -9.59
C PRO A 10 -1.82 4.19 -9.85
N PRO A 11 -1.20 3.86 -11.00
CA PRO A 11 -0.85 2.48 -11.33
C PRO A 11 0.19 1.86 -10.37
N CYS A 12 1.01 2.69 -9.72
CA CYS A 12 2.01 2.29 -8.73
C CYS A 12 1.95 3.25 -7.53
N HIS A 13 1.27 2.88 -6.45
CA HIS A 13 1.15 3.73 -5.26
C HIS A 13 1.94 3.16 -4.07
N PRO A 14 2.54 4.00 -3.19
CA PRO A 14 2.99 3.56 -1.88
C PRO A 14 1.84 2.90 -1.10
N ARG A 15 2.14 1.73 -0.52
CA ARG A 15 1.24 0.59 -0.29
C ARG A 15 0.09 0.78 0.73
N LEU A 16 -0.18 2.00 1.19
CA LEU A 16 -1.16 2.29 2.25
C LEU A 16 -2.40 3.08 1.77
N THR A 17 -2.39 3.57 0.53
CA THR A 17 -3.49 4.36 -0.02
C THR A 17 -3.98 3.72 -1.32
N ALA A 18 -5.26 3.40 -1.40
CA ALA A 18 -5.82 2.72 -2.58
C ALA A 18 -6.12 3.69 -3.74
N SER A 19 -6.37 4.96 -3.42
CA SER A 19 -6.69 6.02 -4.39
C SER A 19 -6.56 7.39 -3.75
N ILE A 20 -6.36 8.43 -4.56
CA ILE A 20 -6.43 9.83 -4.11
C ILE A 20 -7.71 10.43 -4.70
N ILE A 21 -8.51 11.08 -3.85
CA ILE A 21 -9.71 11.81 -4.23
C ILE A 21 -9.39 13.29 -4.20
N TYR A 22 -9.54 13.92 -5.36
CA TYR A 22 -9.40 15.36 -5.53
C TYR A 22 -10.76 16.03 -5.45
N CYS A 23 -10.82 17.14 -4.74
CA CYS A 23 -11.92 18.08 -4.74
C CYS A 23 -11.38 19.42 -5.25
N LEU A 24 -11.68 19.77 -6.49
CA LEU A 24 -11.30 21.05 -7.08
C LEU A 24 -12.38 22.08 -6.79
N ILE A 25 -11.99 23.18 -6.14
CA ILE A 25 -12.91 24.23 -5.69
C ILE A 25 -12.61 25.54 -6.43
N TYR A 26 -13.67 26.20 -6.88
CA TYR A 26 -13.63 27.61 -7.22
C TYR A 26 -14.75 28.34 -6.48
N HIS A 27 -14.38 29.19 -5.52
CA HIS A 27 -15.31 30.06 -4.82
C HIS A 27 -15.14 31.50 -5.30
N PRO A 28 -16.12 32.09 -6.02
CA PRO A 28 -16.00 33.47 -6.47
C PRO A 28 -15.98 34.45 -5.29
N PRO A 29 -15.25 35.56 -5.39
CA PRO A 29 -15.12 36.53 -4.30
C PRO A 29 -16.49 37.10 -3.89
N ARG A 30 -16.70 37.27 -2.58
CA ARG A 30 -17.92 37.83 -1.96
C ARG A 30 -19.21 37.07 -2.21
N ALA A 31 -19.16 35.79 -2.60
CA ALA A 31 -20.36 35.00 -2.77
C ALA A 31 -20.94 34.55 -1.42
N PRO A 32 -22.24 34.70 -1.15
CA PRO A 32 -22.86 34.31 0.13
C PRO A 32 -23.07 32.80 0.28
N SER A 33 -22.27 31.98 -0.42
CA SER A 33 -22.44 30.53 -0.55
C SER A 33 -21.42 29.71 0.25
N GLN A 34 -20.63 30.34 1.12
CA GLN A 34 -19.57 29.68 1.88
C GLN A 34 -20.10 28.55 2.78
N ALA A 35 -21.15 28.79 3.57
CA ALA A 35 -21.70 27.77 4.47
C ALA A 35 -22.22 26.55 3.69
N VAL A 36 -22.91 26.79 2.58
CA VAL A 36 -23.43 25.73 1.70
C VAL A 36 -22.29 24.95 1.04
N LEU A 37 -21.18 25.63 0.68
CA LEU A 37 -19.98 24.97 0.15
C LEU A 37 -19.37 24.04 1.19
N MET A 38 -19.15 24.53 2.41
CA MET A 38 -18.52 23.75 3.48
C MET A 38 -19.36 22.54 3.85
N GLU A 39 -20.66 22.72 4.04
CA GLU A 39 -21.58 21.62 4.33
C GLU A 39 -21.56 20.58 3.18
N HIS A 40 -21.57 21.03 1.92
CA HIS A 40 -21.49 20.13 0.78
C HIS A 40 -20.18 19.33 0.75
N ILE A 41 -19.04 19.97 0.99
CA ILE A 41 -17.73 19.31 1.00
C ILE A 41 -17.65 18.30 2.14
N ILE A 42 -18.02 18.70 3.36
CA ILE A 42 -17.95 17.84 4.55
C ILE A 42 -18.83 16.60 4.36
N ASN A 43 -20.10 16.79 3.99
CA ASN A 43 -21.03 15.69 3.75
C ASN A 43 -20.54 14.75 2.63
N THR A 44 -19.99 15.30 1.55
CA THR A 44 -19.48 14.50 0.43
C THR A 44 -18.21 13.74 0.84
N CYS A 45 -17.30 14.37 1.57
CA CYS A 45 -16.13 13.73 2.13
C CYS A 45 -16.49 12.57 3.05
N ASP A 46 -17.49 12.71 3.91
CA ASP A 46 -17.93 11.64 4.81
C ASP A 46 -18.49 10.44 4.03
N ILE A 47 -19.32 10.68 3.02
CA ILE A 47 -19.82 9.63 2.13
C ILE A 47 -18.65 8.92 1.42
N LEU A 48 -17.66 9.67 0.94
CA LEU A 48 -16.50 9.14 0.23
C LEU A 48 -15.53 8.40 1.16
N LYS A 49 -15.37 8.84 2.41
CA LYS A 49 -14.60 8.13 3.44
C LYS A 49 -15.21 6.77 3.75
N ILE A 50 -16.54 6.67 3.84
CA ILE A 50 -17.23 5.39 4.03
C ILE A 50 -17.05 4.49 2.80
N ARG A 51 -17.22 5.05 1.60
CA ARG A 51 -17.14 4.28 0.34
C ARG A 51 -15.72 3.84 0.00
N TYR A 52 -14.72 4.65 0.34
CA TYR A 52 -13.31 4.39 0.05
C TYR A 52 -12.44 4.65 1.30
N PRO A 53 -12.45 3.73 2.29
CA PRO A 53 -11.78 3.96 3.58
C PRO A 53 -10.26 4.17 3.49
N SER A 54 -9.64 3.63 2.45
CA SER A 54 -8.19 3.77 2.20
C SER A 54 -7.87 4.88 1.20
N ALA A 55 -8.85 5.71 0.82
CA ALA A 55 -8.61 6.84 -0.04
C ALA A 55 -8.08 8.03 0.76
N LYS A 56 -7.21 8.79 0.11
CA LYS A 56 -6.66 10.05 0.63
C LYS A 56 -7.31 11.23 -0.06
N PHE A 57 -7.38 12.37 0.62
CA PHE A 57 -8.08 13.54 0.12
C PHE A 57 -7.11 14.68 -0.19
N VAL A 58 -7.33 15.32 -1.34
CA VAL A 58 -6.68 16.56 -1.73
C VAL A 58 -7.80 17.52 -2.13
N ILE A 59 -8.09 18.48 -1.27
CA ILE A 59 -9.07 19.52 -1.53
C ILE A 59 -8.29 20.77 -1.89
N CYS A 60 -8.42 21.25 -3.13
CA CYS A 60 -7.61 22.36 -3.59
C CYS A 60 -8.31 23.24 -4.62
N GLY A 61 -7.80 24.45 -4.81
CA GLY A 61 -8.31 25.40 -5.76
C GLY A 61 -8.30 26.81 -5.19
N ASP A 62 -9.12 27.69 -5.76
CA ASP A 62 -9.21 29.10 -5.37
C ASP A 62 -10.37 29.29 -4.38
N PHE A 63 -10.01 29.52 -3.12
CA PHE A 63 -10.92 29.72 -1.99
C PHE A 63 -11.29 31.19 -1.79
N ASN A 64 -10.56 32.13 -2.41
CA ASN A 64 -10.69 33.56 -2.20
C ASN A 64 -10.70 33.93 -0.69
N GLU A 65 -11.86 34.30 -0.15
CA GLU A 65 -12.02 34.80 1.23
C GLU A 65 -12.49 33.72 2.23
N ILE A 66 -12.58 32.46 1.79
CA ILE A 66 -13.10 31.37 2.60
C ILE A 66 -12.07 30.92 3.64
N ASN A 67 -12.51 30.79 4.90
CA ASN A 67 -11.73 30.15 5.96
C ASN A 67 -11.88 28.60 5.88
N THR A 68 -10.76 27.89 5.79
CA THR A 68 -10.68 26.41 5.75
C THR A 68 -10.64 25.73 7.12
N GLU A 69 -10.51 26.47 8.22
CA GLU A 69 -10.38 25.90 9.57
C GLU A 69 -11.52 24.94 9.94
N GLU A 70 -12.76 25.25 9.53
CA GLU A 70 -13.91 24.37 9.74
C GLU A 70 -13.73 23.01 9.03
N LEU A 71 -13.23 23.04 7.78
CA LEU A 71 -12.99 21.87 6.96
C LEU A 71 -11.86 21.02 7.54
N GLU A 72 -10.77 21.67 7.97
CA GLU A 72 -9.62 21.02 8.60
C GLU A 72 -10.02 20.29 9.87
N ASN A 73 -10.77 20.95 10.75
CA ASN A 73 -11.24 20.38 12.01
C ASN A 73 -12.25 19.24 11.79
N ALA A 74 -13.26 19.46 10.93
CA ALA A 74 -14.30 18.47 10.68
C ALA A 74 -13.76 17.18 10.02
N LEU A 75 -12.80 17.32 9.10
CA LEU A 75 -12.29 16.20 8.33
C LEU A 75 -10.94 15.67 8.81
N SER A 76 -10.33 16.28 9.83
CA SER A 76 -8.97 16.00 10.30
C SER A 76 -7.93 16.12 9.18
N LEU A 77 -8.02 17.21 8.42
CA LEU A 77 -7.11 17.55 7.33
C LEU A 77 -6.21 18.72 7.75
N SER A 78 -5.13 18.96 7.02
CA SER A 78 -4.28 20.13 7.20
C SER A 78 -4.16 20.94 5.92
N GLN A 79 -4.23 22.26 6.05
CA GLN A 79 -3.85 23.19 5.01
C GLN A 79 -2.31 23.25 4.92
N VAL A 80 -1.76 23.15 3.71
CA VAL A 80 -0.29 23.06 3.50
C VAL A 80 0.34 24.26 2.79
N VAL A 81 -0.44 25.23 2.30
CA VAL A 81 0.08 26.37 1.51
C VAL A 81 0.27 27.56 2.44
N ASP A 82 1.52 27.95 2.67
CA ASP A 82 1.93 28.99 3.63
C ASP A 82 2.46 30.28 2.98
N PHE A 83 2.34 30.42 1.66
CA PHE A 83 2.83 31.56 0.89
C PHE A 83 1.73 32.25 0.07
N PRO A 84 1.84 33.58 -0.18
CA PRO A 84 0.89 34.30 -1.02
C PRO A 84 0.81 33.73 -2.43
N THR A 85 -0.40 33.45 -2.91
CA THR A 85 -0.64 32.92 -4.26
C THR A 85 -1.14 34.00 -5.20
N HIS A 86 -1.75 35.07 -4.68
CA HIS A 86 -2.14 36.24 -5.45
C HIS A 86 -1.81 37.51 -4.68
N ASN A 87 -0.90 38.33 -5.24
CA ASN A 87 -0.35 39.52 -4.59
C ASN A 87 0.26 39.21 -3.21
N GLN A 88 -0.43 39.60 -2.13
CA GLN A 88 -0.01 39.40 -0.73
C GLN A 88 -0.98 38.50 0.05
N SER A 89 -1.88 37.82 -0.65
CA SER A 89 -2.91 36.96 -0.05
C SER A 89 -2.72 35.51 -0.47
N VAL A 90 -2.98 34.60 0.47
CA VAL A 90 -3.12 33.16 0.22
C VAL A 90 -4.58 32.94 -0.17
N LEU A 91 -4.86 32.74 -1.45
CA LEU A 91 -6.22 32.48 -1.96
C LEU A 91 -6.34 31.06 -2.50
N ASP A 92 -5.24 30.53 -3.04
CA ASP A 92 -5.18 29.18 -3.58
C ASP A 92 -4.63 28.25 -2.52
N GLU A 93 -5.46 27.33 -2.03
CA GLU A 93 -5.13 26.50 -0.89
C GLU A 93 -5.17 25.02 -1.24
N ILE A 94 -4.47 24.23 -0.42
CA ILE A 94 -4.47 22.76 -0.49
C ILE A 94 -4.71 22.24 0.92
N VAL A 95 -5.85 21.58 1.13
CA VAL A 95 -6.25 20.94 2.39
C VAL A 95 -6.24 19.42 2.20
N THR A 96 -5.47 18.70 3.02
CA THR A 96 -5.14 17.29 2.73
C THR A 96 -4.76 16.47 3.96
N ASP A 97 -4.88 15.14 3.86
CA ASP A 97 -4.34 14.18 4.82
C ASP A 97 -3.04 13.50 4.34
N LEU A 98 -2.40 14.10 3.33
CA LEU A 98 -1.13 13.67 2.74
C LEU A 98 0.05 14.58 3.10
N SER A 99 -0.11 15.54 4.01
CA SER A 99 0.93 16.53 4.34
C SER A 99 2.30 15.90 4.64
N ASN A 100 2.32 14.79 5.40
CA ASN A 100 3.54 14.09 5.79
C ASN A 100 4.16 13.23 4.68
N GLN A 101 3.50 13.08 3.54
CA GLN A 101 3.97 12.28 2.40
C GLN A 101 4.49 13.15 1.24
N TYR A 102 4.35 14.48 1.36
CA TYR A 102 4.76 15.44 0.36
C TYR A 102 5.74 16.45 0.97
N LEU A 103 6.60 16.99 0.13
CA LEU A 103 7.43 18.14 0.50
C LEU A 103 6.52 19.37 0.67
N PRO A 104 6.94 20.37 1.46
CA PRO A 104 6.23 21.65 1.54
C PRO A 104 5.97 22.22 0.13
N PRO A 105 4.76 22.75 -0.15
CA PRO A 105 4.45 23.33 -1.45
C PRO A 105 5.41 24.47 -1.80
N GLN A 106 5.68 24.66 -3.08
CA GLN A 106 6.56 25.70 -3.58
C GLN A 106 5.84 26.63 -4.57
N PRO A 107 6.06 27.95 -4.49
CA PRO A 107 5.53 28.88 -5.48
C PRO A 107 6.25 28.71 -6.82
N LEU A 108 5.48 28.66 -7.89
CA LEU A 108 5.94 28.75 -9.26
C LEU A 108 5.36 30.00 -9.95
N PRO A 109 6.00 30.50 -11.02
CA PRO A 109 5.47 31.62 -11.78
C PRO A 109 4.03 31.38 -12.26
N PRO A 110 3.26 32.46 -12.49
CA PRO A 110 1.92 32.35 -13.07
C PRO A 110 1.92 31.64 -14.42
N VAL A 111 0.89 30.84 -14.68
CA VAL A 111 0.70 30.23 -16.00
C VAL A 111 0.13 31.27 -16.97
N GLY A 112 0.87 31.57 -18.04
CA GLY A 112 0.40 32.43 -19.12
C GLY A 112 0.15 33.87 -18.66
N LYS A 113 -1.12 34.31 -18.68
CA LYS A 113 -1.54 35.66 -18.29
C LYS A 113 -2.18 35.71 -16.90
N SER A 114 -2.13 34.62 -16.15
CA SER A 114 -2.67 34.59 -14.79
C SER A 114 -1.95 35.59 -13.90
N THR A 115 -2.68 36.19 -12.97
CA THR A 115 -2.09 36.97 -11.86
C THR A 115 -1.79 36.10 -10.64
N HIS A 116 -2.29 34.87 -10.62
CA HIS A 116 -2.04 33.90 -9.54
C HIS A 116 -0.77 33.10 -9.83
N LEU A 117 0.05 32.92 -8.80
CA LEU A 117 1.16 31.98 -8.78
C LEU A 117 0.64 30.55 -8.92
N SER A 118 1.45 29.69 -9.51
CA SER A 118 1.15 28.26 -9.56
C SER A 118 1.75 27.58 -8.33
N ILE A 119 1.15 26.49 -7.86
CA ILE A 119 1.65 25.74 -6.71
C ILE A 119 2.26 24.43 -7.20
N LEU A 120 3.52 24.19 -6.87
CA LEU A 120 4.18 22.89 -7.05
C LEU A 120 4.15 22.13 -5.74
N TRP A 121 3.46 20.99 -5.71
CA TRP A 121 3.42 20.11 -4.56
C TRP A 121 3.97 18.74 -4.92
N THR A 122 5.14 18.40 -4.37
CA THR A 122 5.94 17.26 -4.82
C THR A 122 5.90 16.15 -3.77
N PRO A 123 5.61 14.88 -4.13
CA PRO A 123 5.68 13.78 -3.19
C PRO A 123 7.11 13.60 -2.68
N ILE A 124 7.26 13.26 -1.40
CA ILE A 124 8.57 12.88 -0.85
C ILE A 124 9.03 11.66 -1.64
N PRO A 125 10.25 11.68 -2.20
CA PRO A 125 10.81 10.51 -2.85
C PRO A 125 10.79 9.36 -1.86
N THR A 126 9.89 8.40 -2.04
CA THR A 126 10.03 7.14 -1.36
C THR A 126 11.32 6.56 -1.85
N THR A 127 12.34 6.50 -0.99
CA THR A 127 13.41 5.54 -1.15
C THR A 127 12.74 4.18 -1.08
N THR A 128 12.17 3.74 -2.21
CA THR A 128 11.83 2.35 -2.40
C THR A 128 13.18 1.65 -2.39
N HIS A 129 13.67 1.31 -1.20
CA HIS A 129 14.31 0.03 -1.05
C HIS A 129 13.31 -0.94 -1.65
N HIS A 130 13.54 -1.31 -2.91
CA HIS A 130 13.03 -2.54 -3.47
C HIS A 130 13.52 -3.59 -2.49
N GLN A 131 12.72 -3.86 -1.46
CA GLN A 131 13.05 -4.91 -0.53
C GLN A 131 13.07 -6.15 -1.39
N PRO A 132 14.24 -6.81 -1.50
CA PRO A 132 14.37 -7.93 -2.39
C PRO A 132 13.29 -8.95 -2.02
N PRO A 133 12.69 -9.61 -3.02
CA PRO A 133 11.70 -10.62 -2.76
C PRO A 133 12.26 -11.67 -1.80
N ILE A 134 11.47 -12.06 -0.81
CA ILE A 134 11.86 -13.04 0.19
C ILE A 134 11.53 -14.44 -0.36
N ILE A 135 12.55 -15.29 -0.46
CA ILE A 135 12.36 -16.69 -0.81
C ILE A 135 11.97 -17.45 0.46
N ARG A 136 10.72 -17.93 0.52
CA ARG A 136 10.25 -18.83 1.57
C ARG A 136 10.35 -20.27 1.09
N LYS A 137 11.08 -21.10 1.83
CA LYS A 137 11.19 -22.54 1.61
C LYS A 137 10.18 -23.26 2.50
N TYR A 138 9.50 -24.26 1.95
CA TYR A 138 8.56 -25.12 2.68
C TYR A 138 8.55 -26.51 2.06
N ARG A 139 8.09 -27.52 2.82
CA ARG A 139 7.90 -28.89 2.33
C ARG A 139 6.43 -29.25 2.47
N PRO A 140 5.71 -29.50 1.37
CA PRO A 140 4.34 -29.96 1.44
C PRO A 140 4.27 -31.34 2.10
N THR A 141 3.35 -31.51 3.05
CA THR A 141 3.08 -32.80 3.72
C THR A 141 1.63 -33.23 3.49
N PRO A 142 1.18 -33.43 2.23
CA PRO A 142 -0.14 -33.97 1.96
C PRO A 142 -0.22 -35.43 2.44
N ASP A 143 -1.43 -35.87 2.81
CA ASP A 143 -1.64 -37.22 3.33
C ASP A 143 -1.18 -38.32 2.38
N SER A 144 -1.21 -38.08 1.06
CA SER A 144 -0.70 -39.03 0.06
C SER A 144 0.80 -39.29 0.19
N LEU A 145 1.60 -38.24 0.45
CA LEU A 145 3.05 -38.36 0.63
C LEU A 145 3.38 -38.95 2.00
N ILE A 146 2.62 -38.59 3.04
CA ILE A 146 2.74 -39.20 4.37
C ILE A 146 2.49 -40.70 4.30
N ARG A 147 1.41 -41.13 3.63
CA ARG A 147 1.10 -42.55 3.43
C ARG A 147 2.18 -43.26 2.61
N GLY A 148 2.67 -42.64 1.54
CA GLY A 148 3.75 -43.19 0.72
C GLY A 148 5.04 -43.41 1.52
N PHE A 149 5.44 -42.41 2.32
CA PHE A 149 6.59 -42.52 3.21
C PHE A 149 6.39 -43.62 4.27
N GLY A 150 5.20 -43.68 4.90
CA GLY A 150 4.87 -44.71 5.87
C GLY A 150 4.87 -46.13 5.29
N GLN A 151 4.34 -46.30 4.08
CA GLN A 151 4.41 -47.58 3.37
C GLN A 151 5.86 -47.97 3.07
N TRP A 152 6.67 -47.04 2.57
CA TRP A 152 8.09 -47.30 2.34
C TRP A 152 8.80 -47.71 3.63
N LEU A 153 8.58 -46.99 4.73
CA LEU A 153 9.23 -47.23 6.02
C LEU A 153 8.98 -48.66 6.54
N VAL A 154 7.76 -49.18 6.35
CA VAL A 154 7.35 -50.53 6.79
C VAL A 154 7.95 -51.64 5.91
N HIS A 155 8.11 -51.39 4.61
CA HIS A 155 8.56 -52.42 3.66
C HIS A 155 10.07 -52.36 3.37
N TYR A 156 10.75 -51.29 3.79
CA TYR A 156 12.16 -51.15 3.57
C TYR A 156 12.94 -52.22 4.35
N PRO A 157 13.89 -52.94 3.72
CA PRO A 157 14.46 -54.16 4.30
C PRO A 157 15.52 -53.91 5.38
N TRP A 158 16.07 -52.69 5.50
CA TRP A 158 17.04 -52.28 6.52
C TRP A 158 18.28 -53.18 6.63
N VAL A 159 18.69 -53.81 5.53
CA VAL A 159 19.82 -54.75 5.49
C VAL A 159 21.08 -54.06 6.03
N GLU A 160 21.34 -52.84 5.58
CA GLU A 160 22.47 -51.99 5.97
C GLU A 160 22.50 -51.64 7.47
N VAL A 161 21.38 -51.73 8.19
CA VAL A 161 21.31 -51.52 9.65
C VAL A 161 21.42 -52.84 10.39
N PHE A 162 20.81 -53.92 9.87
CA PHE A 162 20.77 -55.21 10.55
C PHE A 162 22.04 -56.06 10.35
N THR A 163 22.78 -55.90 9.25
CA THR A 163 23.98 -56.72 8.96
C THR A 163 25.28 -56.18 9.56
N VAL A 164 25.29 -54.92 9.98
CA VAL A 164 26.48 -54.27 10.55
C VAL A 164 26.58 -54.63 12.05
N SER A 165 27.78 -54.76 12.60
CA SER A 165 28.00 -55.03 14.03
C SER A 165 28.21 -53.75 14.85
N GLU A 166 28.98 -52.79 14.31
CA GLU A 166 29.29 -51.52 14.98
C GLU A 166 28.08 -50.60 15.06
N VAL A 167 27.81 -50.11 16.26
CA VAL A 167 26.62 -49.27 16.56
C VAL A 167 26.67 -47.94 15.83
N ASP A 168 27.86 -47.33 15.74
CA ASP A 168 28.02 -46.03 15.08
C ASP A 168 27.70 -46.12 13.59
N ILE A 169 28.18 -47.17 12.92
CA ILE A 169 27.90 -47.43 11.50
C ILE A 169 26.41 -47.74 11.28
N LYS A 170 25.74 -48.44 12.22
CA LYS A 170 24.29 -48.66 12.14
C LYS A 170 23.51 -47.35 12.17
N TRP A 171 23.87 -46.46 13.10
CA TRP A 171 23.22 -45.16 13.24
C TRP A 171 23.43 -44.29 11.99
N GLU A 172 24.64 -44.31 11.43
CA GLU A 172 24.95 -43.59 10.21
C GLU A 172 24.14 -44.11 9.02
N ASN A 173 24.07 -45.42 8.83
CA ASN A 173 23.29 -46.05 7.77
C ASN A 173 21.79 -45.75 7.91
N TYR A 174 21.24 -45.85 9.12
CA TYR A 174 19.84 -45.52 9.40
C TYR A 174 19.56 -44.04 9.12
N SER A 175 20.37 -43.14 9.67
CA SER A 175 20.20 -41.69 9.53
C SER A 175 20.28 -41.26 8.08
N THR A 176 21.25 -41.80 7.33
CA THR A 176 21.43 -41.50 5.91
C THR A 176 20.22 -41.95 5.10
N THR A 177 19.77 -43.19 5.31
CA THR A 177 18.65 -43.79 4.57
C THR A 177 17.33 -43.07 4.84
N ILE A 178 17.03 -42.79 6.12
CA ILE A 178 15.85 -42.00 6.50
C ILE A 178 15.91 -40.59 5.91
N THR A 179 17.07 -39.94 5.94
CA THR A 179 17.22 -38.57 5.41
C THR A 179 17.01 -38.54 3.90
N GLN A 180 17.54 -39.52 3.16
CA GLN A 180 17.33 -39.66 1.73
C GLN A 180 15.86 -39.89 1.40
N ALA A 181 15.19 -40.80 2.10
CA ALA A 181 13.77 -41.04 1.91
C ALA A 181 12.93 -39.81 2.28
N TYR A 182 13.25 -39.11 3.36
CA TYR A 182 12.60 -37.85 3.74
C TYR A 182 12.70 -36.81 2.61
N HIS A 183 13.88 -36.64 2.01
CA HIS A 183 14.04 -35.71 0.89
C HIS A 183 13.33 -36.16 -0.38
N HIS A 184 13.23 -37.47 -0.62
CA HIS A 184 12.50 -38.03 -1.75
C HIS A 184 10.98 -37.83 -1.63
N PHE A 185 10.40 -38.20 -0.48
CA PHE A 185 8.95 -38.11 -0.25
C PHE A 185 8.47 -36.69 0.04
N PHE A 186 9.30 -35.82 0.65
CA PHE A 186 8.94 -34.46 1.00
C PHE A 186 9.87 -33.44 0.33
N PRO A 187 9.77 -33.25 -1.00
CA PRO A 187 10.65 -32.34 -1.73
C PRO A 187 10.46 -30.89 -1.27
N GLU A 188 11.58 -30.16 -1.16
CA GLU A 188 11.56 -28.74 -0.84
C GLU A 188 10.94 -27.95 -1.98
N LYS A 189 9.98 -27.09 -1.65
CA LYS A 189 9.42 -26.10 -2.57
C LYS A 189 9.78 -24.72 -2.07
N SER A 190 10.09 -23.84 -3.00
CA SER A 190 10.30 -22.42 -2.72
C SER A 190 9.14 -21.61 -3.26
N THR A 191 8.89 -20.48 -2.62
CA THR A 191 7.98 -19.48 -3.15
C THR A 191 8.51 -18.09 -2.88
N THR A 192 8.41 -17.26 -3.90
CA THR A 192 8.84 -15.88 -3.88
C THR A 192 7.71 -15.03 -3.34
N VAL A 193 7.87 -14.49 -2.13
CA VAL A 193 6.92 -13.57 -1.51
C VAL A 193 7.55 -12.20 -1.48
N HIS A 194 6.86 -11.21 -2.04
CA HIS A 194 7.33 -9.85 -1.97
C HIS A 194 6.83 -9.24 -0.65
N PRO A 195 7.63 -8.44 0.07
CA PRO A 195 7.16 -7.70 1.25
C PRO A 195 6.02 -6.71 0.96
N SER A 196 5.67 -6.50 -0.31
CA SER A 196 4.50 -5.72 -0.74
C SER A 196 3.22 -6.52 -0.85
N ASP A 197 3.30 -7.85 -0.83
CA ASP A 197 2.13 -8.69 -1.00
C ASP A 197 1.21 -8.49 0.20
N MET A 198 -0.07 -8.23 -0.06
CA MET A 198 -1.03 -8.10 1.03
C MET A 198 -1.08 -9.41 1.83
N PRO A 199 -1.32 -9.36 3.16
CA PRO A 199 -1.23 -10.54 4.02
C PRO A 199 -2.10 -11.73 3.57
N TRP A 200 -3.19 -11.46 2.85
CA TRP A 200 -4.13 -12.46 2.33
C TRP A 200 -3.80 -12.94 0.90
N ILE A 201 -2.83 -12.33 0.20
CA ILE A 201 -2.36 -12.82 -1.10
C ILE A 201 -1.47 -14.03 -0.84
N THR A 202 -2.09 -15.21 -0.88
CA THR A 202 -1.36 -16.48 -0.82
C THR A 202 -0.79 -16.82 -2.19
N THR A 203 0.25 -17.65 -2.18
CA THR A 203 0.92 -18.15 -3.37
C THR A 203 0.00 -19.00 -4.25
N ARG A 204 -1.09 -19.52 -3.68
CA ARG A 204 -2.16 -20.20 -4.41
C ARG A 204 -2.97 -19.23 -5.27
N ILE A 205 -3.24 -18.02 -4.77
CA ILE A 205 -3.98 -16.98 -5.50
C ILE A 205 -3.14 -16.44 -6.68
N LYS A 206 -1.84 -16.23 -6.46
CA LYS A 206 -0.90 -15.74 -7.49
C LYS A 206 -0.73 -16.64 -8.72
N LYS A 207 -1.04 -17.94 -8.61
CA LYS A 207 -0.87 -18.90 -9.71
C LYS A 207 -2.09 -19.02 -10.62
N THR A 208 -3.18 -18.31 -10.31
CA THR A 208 -4.48 -18.43 -11.01
C THR A 208 -4.71 -17.34 -12.07
N HIS A 209 -3.73 -16.46 -12.26
CA HIS A 209 -3.64 -15.42 -13.29
C HIS A 209 -2.32 -15.56 -14.03
#